data_AF-A0A7W1NT26-F1
#
_entry.id   AF-A0A7W1NT26-F1
#
_cell.length_a   1.000
_cell.length_b   1.000
_cell.length_c   1.000
_cell.angle_alpha   90.00
_cell.angle_beta   90.00
_cell.angle_gamma   90.00
#
_symmetry.space_group_name_H-M   'P 1'
#
loop_
_entity.id
_entity.type
_entity.pdbx_description
1 polymer ?
#
loop_
_entity_poly.entity_id
_entity_poly.type
_entity_poly.pdbx_seq_one_letter_code
_entity_poly.pdbx_strand_id
1 'polypeptide(L)'
;MQRPPRPFGVTLAILASLILFTCFPLMEVGILLSVRLHFSNLTLAGDGPQPFAMGADFLGISDNKIFLQALIALIFLIIAFFAWRGRRPFMRYILMLTCVGLTLFNILNVVVGQLSQQNLNIGTTSLDSIVNALSLGQFALGLLVTFYVVWYLNRGPARAFYRGYYLPMPTESSPGDIVTTNTT
;
A
#
# COMPACT_ATOMS: atom_id res chain seq x y z
N MET A 1 -25.21 -3.71 -24.37
CA MET A 1 -24.95 -2.54 -23.49
C MET A 1 -23.46 -2.47 -23.20
N GLN A 2 -22.81 -1.35 -23.53
CA GLN A 2 -21.37 -1.20 -23.31
C GLN A 2 -21.09 -0.96 -21.83
N ARG A 3 -20.17 -1.75 -21.26
CA ARG A 3 -19.65 -1.47 -19.93
C ARG A 3 -18.93 -0.12 -19.95
N PRO A 4 -19.02 0.67 -18.87
CA PRO A 4 -18.24 1.90 -18.76
C PRO A 4 -16.76 1.60 -19.04
N PRO A 5 -16.10 2.32 -19.96
CA PRO A 5 -14.67 2.18 -20.17
C PRO A 5 -13.93 2.49 -18.86
N ARG A 6 -12.76 1.88 -18.68
CA ARG A 6 -11.96 2.05 -17.47
C ARG A 6 -11.56 3.53 -17.34
N PRO A 7 -11.96 4.23 -16.28
CA PRO A 7 -11.59 5.61 -16.12
C PRO A 7 -10.09 5.70 -15.80
N PHE A 8 -9.35 6.52 -16.55
CA PHE A 8 -7.90 6.68 -16.41
C PHE A 8 -7.45 6.96 -14.97
N GLY A 9 -8.23 7.71 -14.19
CA GLY A 9 -7.87 7.96 -12.80
C GLY A 9 -7.98 6.75 -11.86
N VAL A 10 -8.81 5.73 -12.17
CA VAL A 10 -8.80 4.46 -11.39
C VAL A 10 -7.51 3.69 -11.67
N THR A 11 -7.10 3.62 -12.93
CA THR A 11 -5.84 2.94 -13.29
C THR A 11 -4.65 3.66 -12.68
N LEU A 12 -4.64 5.00 -12.69
CA LEU A 12 -3.61 5.82 -12.04
C LEU A 12 -3.59 5.59 -10.52
N ALA A 13 -4.75 5.57 -9.86
CA ALA A 13 -4.86 5.34 -8.42
C ALA A 13 -4.31 3.97 -8.01
N ILE A 14 -4.65 2.92 -8.77
CA ILE A 14 -4.16 1.56 -8.50
C ILE A 14 -2.65 1.46 -8.76
N LEU A 15 -2.17 2.03 -9.85
CA LEU A 15 -0.76 1.96 -10.23
C LEU A 15 0.13 2.77 -9.26
N ALA A 16 -0.29 3.98 -8.89
CA ALA A 16 0.43 4.80 -7.91
C ALA A 16 0.50 4.12 -6.53
N SER A 17 -0.61 3.53 -6.09
CA SER A 17 -0.66 2.80 -4.81
C SER A 17 0.15 1.51 -4.85
N LEU A 18 0.16 0.76 -5.97
CA LEU A 18 1.05 -0.39 -6.16
C LEU A 18 2.53 -0.02 -6.06
N ILE A 19 2.94 1.06 -6.73
CA ILE A 19 4.33 1.49 -6.71
C ILE A 19 4.73 1.86 -5.27
N LEU A 20 3.94 2.70 -4.60
CA LEU A 20 4.28 3.21 -3.27
C LEU A 20 4.15 2.18 -2.14
N PHE A 21 3.13 1.33 -2.16
CA PHE A 21 2.84 0.41 -1.05
C PHE A 21 3.34 -1.02 -1.27
N THR A 22 3.74 -1.37 -2.49
CA THR A 22 4.31 -2.69 -2.79
C THR A 22 5.72 -2.58 -3.32
N CYS A 23 5.95 -1.88 -4.43
CA CYS A 23 7.27 -1.88 -5.08
C CYS A 23 8.34 -1.24 -4.19
N PHE A 24 8.07 -0.06 -3.61
CA PHE A 24 9.02 0.61 -2.71
C PHE A 24 9.34 -0.23 -1.45
N PRO A 25 8.36 -0.69 -0.66
CA PRO A 25 8.64 -1.51 0.53
C PRO A 25 9.34 -2.83 0.22
N LEU A 26 9.00 -3.49 -0.90
CA LEU A 26 9.70 -4.71 -1.29
C LEU A 26 11.13 -4.44 -1.75
N MET A 27 11.37 -3.32 -2.41
CA MET A 27 12.72 -2.89 -2.79
C MET A 27 13.56 -2.59 -1.54
N GLU A 28 13.01 -1.91 -0.54
CA GLU A 28 13.68 -1.68 0.75
C GLU A 28 14.04 -3.01 1.42
N VAL A 29 13.09 -3.93 1.55
CA VAL A 29 13.33 -5.28 2.10
C VAL A 29 14.39 -6.02 1.27
N GLY A 30 14.33 -5.93 -0.06
CA GLY A 30 15.30 -6.56 -0.96
C GLY A 30 16.71 -6.02 -0.80
N ILE A 31 16.87 -4.70 -0.69
CA ILE A 31 18.16 -4.05 -0.41
C ILE A 31 18.68 -4.51 0.95
N LEU A 32 17.84 -4.51 1.98
CA LEU A 32 18.21 -4.95 3.33
C LEU A 32 18.70 -6.41 3.35
N LEU A 33 17.98 -7.32 2.68
CA LEU A 33 18.39 -8.73 2.57
C LEU A 33 19.67 -8.90 1.75
N SER A 34 19.84 -8.11 0.69
CA SER A 34 21.06 -8.16 -0.14
C SER A 34 22.29 -7.73 0.64
N VAL A 35 22.16 -6.68 1.45
CA VAL A 35 23.23 -6.21 2.36
C VAL A 35 23.58 -7.30 3.37
N ARG A 36 22.57 -7.91 4.02
CA ARG A 36 22.80 -9.00 4.97
C ARG A 36 23.52 -10.19 4.34
N LEU A 37 23.11 -10.60 3.14
CA LEU A 37 23.73 -11.69 2.40
C LEU A 37 25.18 -11.36 1.99
N HIS A 38 25.44 -10.12 1.59
CA HIS A 38 26.79 -9.69 1.25
C HIS A 38 27.74 -9.82 2.45
N PHE A 39 27.31 -9.36 3.63
CA PHE A 39 28.12 -9.43 4.85
C PHE A 39 28.22 -10.85 5.43
N SER A 40 27.20 -11.71 5.29
CA SER A 40 27.28 -13.10 5.75
C SER A 40 28.33 -13.92 5.01
N ASN A 41 28.67 -13.52 3.78
CA ASN A 41 29.66 -14.19 2.95
C ASN A 41 31.09 -13.68 3.17
N LEU A 42 31.28 -12.62 3.96
CA LEU A 42 32.61 -12.13 4.31
C LEU A 42 33.14 -12.93 5.51
N THR A 43 33.89 -13.99 5.23
CA THR A 43 34.68 -14.71 6.24
C THR A 43 35.86 -13.84 6.67
N LEU A 44 35.69 -13.07 7.74
CA LEU A 44 36.78 -12.32 8.36
C LEU A 44 37.76 -13.31 9.02
N ALA A 45 38.86 -13.62 8.32
CA ALA A 45 39.99 -14.34 8.87
C ALA A 45 40.66 -13.50 9.98
N GLY A 46 40.24 -13.67 11.23
CA GLY A 46 40.78 -12.94 12.36
C GLY A 46 40.44 -13.62 13.69
N ASP A 47 41.46 -14.16 14.35
CA ASP A 47 41.45 -14.95 15.56
C ASP A 47 41.13 -14.09 16.80
N GLY A 48 39.84 -13.93 17.08
CA GLY A 48 39.30 -13.24 18.26
C GLY A 48 37.79 -13.45 18.34
N PRO A 49 37.13 -13.26 19.50
CA PRO A 49 35.70 -13.45 19.62
C PRO A 49 34.98 -12.40 18.78
N GLN A 50 34.71 -12.73 17.51
CA GLN A 50 34.09 -11.82 16.58
C GLN A 50 32.60 -11.70 16.90
N PRO A 51 32.09 -10.51 17.27
CA PRO A 51 30.65 -10.29 17.39
C PRO A 51 29.92 -10.45 16.05
N PHE A 52 30.66 -10.57 14.94
CA PHE A 52 30.14 -10.79 13.58
C PHE A 52 29.55 -12.18 13.34
N ALA A 53 29.91 -13.19 14.17
CA ALA A 53 29.46 -14.58 13.98
C ALA A 53 28.15 -14.94 14.71
N MET A 54 27.58 -14.03 15.50
CA MET A 54 26.31 -14.25 16.22
C MET A 54 25.20 -13.36 15.66
N GLY A 55 24.82 -13.53 14.39
CA GLY A 55 23.56 -12.98 13.84
C GLY A 55 23.29 -11.52 14.23
N ALA A 56 24.34 -10.69 14.28
CA ALA A 56 24.26 -9.38 14.89
C ALA A 56 23.26 -8.53 14.10
N ASP A 57 22.34 -7.92 14.83
CA ASP A 57 21.29 -7.04 14.35
C ASP A 57 21.92 -5.76 13.76
N PHE A 58 22.55 -5.85 12.59
CA PHE A 58 23.38 -4.79 11.98
C PHE A 58 22.61 -3.50 11.69
N LEU A 59 21.29 -3.49 11.86
CA LEU A 59 20.42 -2.33 11.66
C LEU A 59 19.45 -2.08 12.81
N GLY A 60 19.45 -2.90 13.87
CA GLY A 60 18.42 -2.84 14.93
C GLY A 60 17.00 -3.15 14.42
N ILE A 61 16.89 -3.81 13.26
CA ILE A 61 15.61 -4.13 12.62
C ILE A 61 15.37 -5.62 12.80
N SER A 62 14.47 -5.95 13.72
CA SER A 62 14.07 -7.33 13.99
C SER A 62 13.52 -8.01 12.74
N ASP A 63 13.89 -9.29 12.55
CA ASP A 63 13.45 -10.12 11.42
C ASP A 63 11.93 -10.17 11.28
N ASN A 64 11.22 -10.10 12.41
CA ASN A 64 9.77 -10.04 12.47
C ASN A 64 9.21 -8.82 11.71
N LYS A 65 9.89 -7.66 11.77
CA LYS A 65 9.45 -6.44 11.05
C LYS A 65 9.63 -6.59 9.55
N ILE A 66 10.75 -7.17 9.10
CA ILE A 66 11.03 -7.42 7.69
C ILE A 66 10.01 -8.39 7.11
N PHE A 67 9.75 -9.50 7.83
CA PHE A 67 8.74 -10.48 7.44
C PHE A 67 7.33 -9.87 7.38
N LEU A 68 6.95 -9.10 8.41
CA LEU A 68 5.66 -8.41 8.45
C LEU A 68 5.51 -7.43 7.29
N GLN A 69 6.54 -6.63 6.99
CA GLN A 69 6.54 -5.67 5.87
C GLN A 69 6.37 -6.38 4.52
N ALA A 70 7.10 -7.48 4.30
CA ALA A 70 6.97 -8.29 3.09
C ALA A 70 5.55 -8.90 2.96
N LEU A 71 5.01 -9.44 4.05
CA LEU A 71 3.66 -10.00 4.10
C LEU A 71 2.59 -8.94 3.76
N ILE A 72 2.70 -7.76 4.36
CA ILE A 72 1.79 -6.64 4.12
C ILE A 72 1.84 -6.20 2.65
N ALA A 73 3.04 -6.05 2.07
CA ALA A 73 3.21 -5.66 0.67
C ALA A 73 2.59 -6.69 -0.29
N LEU A 74 2.71 -7.98 0.03
CA LEU A 74 2.13 -9.08 -0.75
C LEU A 74 0.60 -9.10 -0.66
N ILE A 75 0.04 -8.93 0.55
CA ILE A 75 -1.41 -8.80 0.74
C ILE A 75 -1.95 -7.61 -0.06
N PHE A 76 -1.27 -6.46 -0.03
CA PHE A 76 -1.67 -5.29 -0.80
C PHE A 76 -1.65 -5.56 -2.31
N LEU A 77 -0.63 -6.25 -2.82
CA LEU A 77 -0.54 -6.64 -4.23
C LEU A 77 -1.75 -7.47 -4.68
N ILE A 78 -2.17 -8.42 -3.85
CA ILE A 78 -3.36 -9.25 -4.10
C ILE A 78 -4.62 -8.37 -4.16
N ILE A 79 -4.79 -7.47 -3.18
CA ILE A 79 -5.92 -6.54 -3.13
C ILE A 79 -5.94 -5.64 -4.37
N ALA A 80 -4.80 -5.09 -4.76
CA ALA A 80 -4.66 -4.25 -5.94
C ALA A 80 -5.00 -5.00 -7.23
N PHE A 81 -4.56 -6.27 -7.36
CA PHE A 81 -4.90 -7.12 -8.49
C PHE A 81 -6.42 -7.37 -8.58
N PHE A 82 -7.08 -7.65 -7.46
CA PHE A 82 -8.53 -7.81 -7.42
C PHE A 82 -9.28 -6.51 -7.69
N ALA A 83 -8.79 -5.38 -7.19
CA ALA A 83 -9.34 -4.05 -7.43
C ALA A 83 -9.22 -3.67 -8.92
N TRP A 84 -8.10 -4.02 -9.57
CA TRP A 84 -7.87 -3.83 -11.00
C TRP A 84 -8.85 -4.62 -11.86
N ARG A 85 -9.20 -5.84 -11.44
CA ARG A 85 -10.17 -6.68 -12.15
C ARG A 85 -11.60 -6.09 -12.12
N GLY A 86 -11.91 -5.20 -11.18
CA GLY A 86 -13.13 -4.39 -11.19
C GLY A 86 -14.46 -5.16 -11.05
N ARG A 87 -14.43 -6.38 -10.49
CA ARG A 87 -15.58 -7.31 -10.57
C ARG A 87 -16.67 -7.07 -9.52
N ARG A 88 -16.40 -6.32 -8.44
CA ARG A 88 -17.35 -6.10 -7.32
C ARG A 88 -17.33 -4.64 -6.81
N PRO A 89 -18.49 -4.06 -6.47
CA PRO A 89 -18.57 -2.70 -5.95
C PRO A 89 -17.88 -2.53 -4.59
N PHE A 90 -17.79 -3.61 -3.80
CA PHE A 90 -17.13 -3.60 -2.49
C PHE A 90 -15.61 -3.41 -2.56
N MET A 91 -14.97 -3.79 -3.68
CA MET A 91 -13.51 -3.68 -3.84
C MET A 91 -13.01 -2.24 -3.74
N ARG A 92 -13.86 -1.26 -4.08
CA ARG A 92 -13.58 0.16 -3.90
C ARG A 92 -13.31 0.49 -2.42
N TYR A 93 -14.14 -0.02 -1.51
CA TYR A 93 -14.00 0.24 -0.08
C TYR A 93 -12.81 -0.49 0.51
N ILE A 94 -12.55 -1.73 0.08
CA ILE A 94 -11.35 -2.46 0.47
C ILE A 94 -10.10 -1.66 0.09
N LEU A 95 -9.96 -1.24 -1.17
CA LEU A 95 -8.77 -0.51 -1.61
C LEU A 95 -8.57 0.81 -0.83
N MET A 96 -9.64 1.58 -0.60
CA MET A 96 -9.56 2.80 0.22
C MET A 96 -9.14 2.47 1.65
N LEU A 97 -9.79 1.51 2.30
CA LEU A 97 -9.51 1.13 3.69
C LEU A 97 -8.08 0.65 3.84
N THR A 98 -7.58 -0.15 2.90
CA THR A 98 -6.20 -0.64 2.92
C THR A 98 -5.20 0.50 2.71
N CYS A 99 -5.42 1.42 1.75
CA CYS A 99 -4.51 2.57 1.58
C CYS A 99 -4.46 3.45 2.84
N VAL A 100 -5.62 3.72 3.45
CA VAL A 100 -5.71 4.48 4.70
C VAL A 100 -5.00 3.74 5.84
N GLY A 101 -5.27 2.44 6.00
CA GLY A 101 -4.68 1.60 7.04
C GLY A 101 -3.15 1.51 6.91
N LEU A 102 -2.62 1.34 5.71
CA LEU A 102 -1.18 1.32 5.45
C LEU A 102 -0.53 2.68 5.72
N THR A 103 -1.22 3.76 5.36
CA THR A 103 -0.72 5.11 5.65
C THR A 103 -0.69 5.37 7.16
N LEU A 104 -1.72 4.95 7.89
CA LEU A 104 -1.76 5.04 9.34
C LEU A 104 -0.67 4.19 10.00
N PHE A 105 -0.45 2.98 9.50
CA PHE A 105 0.64 2.12 9.95
C PHE A 105 2.01 2.78 9.73
N ASN A 106 2.23 3.40 8.57
CA ASN A 106 3.44 4.16 8.29
C ASN A 106 3.59 5.38 9.21
N ILE A 107 2.51 6.12 9.49
CA ILE A 107 2.52 7.22 10.47
C ILE A 107 3.03 6.70 11.82
N LEU A 108 2.46 5.61 12.32
CA LEU A 108 2.84 5.02 13.60
C LEU A 108 4.31 4.62 13.63
N ASN A 109 4.81 3.99 12.56
CA ASN A 109 6.22 3.60 12.48
C ASN A 109 7.17 4.81 12.49
N VAL A 110 6.84 5.88 11.75
CA VAL A 110 7.65 7.11 11.73
C VAL A 110 7.65 7.78 13.11
N VAL A 111 6.48 7.91 13.74
CA VAL A 111 6.36 8.53 15.06
C VAL A 111 7.11 7.73 16.13
N VAL A 112 6.93 6.40 16.17
CA VAL A 112 7.64 5.52 17.10
C VAL A 112 9.16 5.56 16.86
N GLY A 113 9.58 5.61 15.59
CA GLY A 113 10.99 5.75 15.22
C GLY A 113 11.61 7.03 15.77
N GLN A 114 10.94 8.17 15.59
CA GLN A 114 11.42 9.46 16.09
C GLN A 114 11.49 9.52 17.61
N LEU A 115 10.48 9.00 18.32
CA LEU A 115 10.48 8.93 19.78
C LEU A 115 11.61 8.06 20.33
N SER A 116 12.02 7.03 19.59
CA SER A 116 13.11 6.13 19.99
C SER A 116 14.48 6.79 19.81
N GLN A 117 14.68 7.59 18.76
CA GLN A 117 15.95 8.25 18.46
C GLN A 117 16.30 9.37 19.44
N GLN A 118 15.32 10.06 20.04
CA GLN A 118 15.57 11.12 21.03
C GLN A 118 16.34 10.63 22.28
N ASN A 119 16.36 9.33 22.53
CA ASN A 119 17.03 8.73 23.69
C ASN A 119 18.50 8.34 23.44
N LEU A 120 18.98 8.39 22.18
CA LEU A 120 20.34 8.02 21.81
C LEU A 120 21.13 9.27 21.41
N ASN A 121 21.87 9.83 22.36
CA ASN A 121 22.76 10.99 22.18
C ASN A 121 24.06 10.58 21.45
N ILE A 122 23.92 9.96 20.28
CA ILE A 122 25.01 9.49 19.42
C ILE A 122 25.02 10.39 18.18
N GLY A 123 26.20 10.92 17.83
CA GLY A 123 26.34 11.94 16.77
C GLY A 123 25.65 11.57 15.47
N THR A 124 24.82 12.48 14.95
CA THR A 124 24.12 12.32 13.68
C THR A 124 25.11 12.30 12.53
N THR A 125 25.17 11.21 11.78
CA THR A 125 26.00 11.16 10.57
C THR A 125 25.25 11.80 9.40
N SER A 126 25.98 12.26 8.37
CA SER A 126 25.37 12.82 7.16
C SER A 126 24.45 11.82 6.46
N LEU A 127 24.74 10.52 6.58
CA LEU A 127 23.92 9.44 6.03
C LEU A 127 22.54 9.38 6.70
N ASP A 128 22.48 9.58 8.03
CA ASP A 128 21.21 9.57 8.78
C ASP A 128 20.28 10.69 8.32
N SER A 129 20.83 11.88 8.03
CA SER A 129 20.05 13.01 7.54
C SER A 129 19.41 12.75 6.17
N ILE A 130 20.11 12.03 5.28
CA ILE A 130 19.61 11.67 3.95
C ILE A 130 18.49 10.62 4.08
N VAL A 131 18.69 9.60 4.90
CA VAL A 131 17.69 8.55 5.13
C VAL A 131 16.42 9.15 5.76
N ASN A 132 16.58 10.08 6.71
CA ASN A 132 15.47 10.80 7.33
C ASN A 132 14.71 11.70 6.33
N ALA A 133 15.42 12.40 5.44
CA ALA A 133 14.78 13.21 4.40
C ALA A 133 14.01 12.33 3.40
N LEU A 134 14.57 11.18 3.03
CA LEU A 134 13.94 10.23 2.12
C LEU A 134 12.66 9.61 2.72
N SER A 135 12.72 9.21 3.99
CA SER A 135 11.56 8.63 4.69
C SER A 135 10.44 9.66 4.85
N LEU A 136 10.77 10.92 5.12
CA LEU A 136 9.80 12.02 5.16
C LEU A 136 9.17 12.28 3.77
N GLY A 137 9.97 12.22 2.70
CA GLY A 137 9.48 12.34 1.33
C GLY A 137 8.52 11.20 0.94
N GLN A 138 8.88 9.97 1.26
CA GLN A 138 8.02 8.79 1.07
C GLN A 138 6.72 8.90 1.87
N PHE A 139 6.80 9.40 3.10
CA PHE A 139 5.64 9.67 3.95
C PHE A 139 4.68 10.69 3.30
N ALA A 140 5.21 11.83 2.85
CA ALA A 140 4.42 12.87 2.21
C ALA A 140 3.75 12.36 0.91
N LEU A 141 4.49 11.60 0.09
CA LEU A 141 3.95 10.97 -1.12
C LEU A 141 2.88 9.93 -0.79
N GLY A 142 3.08 9.12 0.24
CA GLY A 142 2.12 8.13 0.71
C GLY A 142 0.79 8.78 1.12
N LEU A 143 0.85 9.88 1.87
CA LEU A 143 -0.33 10.67 2.22
C LEU A 143 -1.04 11.21 0.99
N LEU A 144 -0.30 11.84 0.07
CA LEU A 144 -0.86 12.43 -1.15
C LEU A 144 -1.58 11.36 -1.99
N VAL A 145 -0.98 10.18 -2.16
CA VAL A 145 -1.59 9.09 -2.90
C VAL A 145 -2.82 8.55 -2.19
N THR A 146 -2.79 8.37 -0.87
CA THR A 146 -3.97 7.92 -0.12
C THR A 146 -5.13 8.92 -0.22
N PHE A 147 -4.85 10.22 -0.08
CA PHE A 147 -5.87 11.25 -0.30
C PHE A 147 -6.41 11.22 -1.73
N TYR A 148 -5.54 11.09 -2.73
CA TYR A 148 -5.93 10.98 -4.13
C TYR A 148 -6.84 9.76 -4.37
N VAL A 149 -6.48 8.59 -3.84
CA VAL A 149 -7.26 7.35 -3.95
C VAL A 149 -8.65 7.55 -3.33
N VAL A 150 -8.73 8.05 -2.09
CA VAL A 150 -10.01 8.27 -1.40
C VAL A 150 -10.87 9.27 -2.15
N TRP A 151 -10.29 10.40 -2.55
CA TRP A 151 -10.99 11.44 -3.30
C TRP A 151 -11.50 10.94 -4.65
N TYR A 152 -10.65 10.29 -5.44
CA TYR A 152 -10.99 9.86 -6.79
C TYR A 152 -12.00 8.72 -6.79
N LEU A 153 -11.84 7.73 -5.91
CA LEU A 153 -12.79 6.63 -5.77
C LEU A 153 -14.16 7.10 -5.30
N ASN A 154 -14.24 8.26 -4.63
CA ASN A 154 -15.50 8.84 -4.23
C ASN A 154 -16.24 9.58 -5.37
N ARG A 155 -15.59 9.85 -6.53
CA ARG A 155 -16.21 10.52 -7.68
C ARG A 155 -17.08 9.60 -8.53
N GLY A 156 -18.03 10.21 -9.25
CA GLY A 156 -19.01 9.53 -10.12
C GLY A 156 -18.43 8.53 -11.14
N PRO A 157 -17.34 8.86 -11.88
CA PRO A 157 -16.77 7.95 -12.87
C PRO A 157 -16.25 6.63 -12.27
N ALA A 158 -15.62 6.69 -11.10
CA ALA A 158 -15.16 5.50 -10.38
C ALA A 158 -16.35 4.68 -9.89
N ARG A 159 -17.38 5.33 -9.34
CA ARG A 159 -18.61 4.66 -8.90
C ARG A 159 -19.27 3.89 -10.05
N ALA A 160 -19.38 4.49 -11.24
CA ALA A 160 -19.95 3.82 -12.41
C ALA A 160 -19.13 2.61 -12.87
N PHE A 161 -17.79 2.70 -12.85
CA PHE A 161 -16.91 1.59 -13.17
C PHE A 161 -17.12 0.37 -12.26
N TYR A 162 -17.11 0.58 -10.95
CA TYR A 162 -17.29 -0.51 -9.97
C TYR A 162 -18.73 -1.05 -9.90
N ARG A 163 -19.71 -0.23 -10.30
CA ARG A 163 -21.12 -0.63 -10.42
C ARG A 163 -21.38 -1.45 -11.70
N GLY A 164 -20.58 -1.23 -12.74
CA GLY A 164 -20.68 -1.90 -14.05
C GLY A 164 -21.67 -1.25 -15.03
N TYR A 165 -22.26 -0.11 -14.66
CA TYR A 165 -23.24 0.63 -15.46
C TYR A 165 -23.34 2.09 -15.00
N TYR A 166 -23.81 2.97 -15.90
CA TYR A 166 -24.28 4.31 -15.57
C TYR A 166 -25.78 4.25 -15.25
N LEU A 167 -26.23 4.90 -14.17
CA LEU A 167 -27.65 4.90 -13.73
C LEU A 167 -28.61 5.47 -14.79
N PRO A 168 -29.92 5.11 -14.75
CA PRO A 168 -30.60 4.19 -13.82
C PRO A 168 -30.60 2.70 -14.27
N MET A 169 -30.58 1.77 -13.31
CA MET A 169 -30.70 0.31 -13.58
C MET A 169 -32.18 -0.13 -13.48
N PRO A 170 -32.55 -1.29 -14.07
CA PRO A 170 -33.88 -1.58 -14.58
C PRO A 170 -34.92 -1.60 -13.45
N THR A 171 -36.09 -1.05 -13.74
CA THR A 171 -37.33 -1.47 -13.08
C THR A 171 -37.49 -2.96 -13.31
N GLU A 172 -37.44 -3.77 -12.26
CA GLU A 172 -38.07 -5.09 -12.26
C GLU A 172 -39.57 -4.85 -12.51
N SER A 173 -40.00 -4.91 -13.77
CA SER A 173 -41.42 -5.00 -14.09
C SER A 173 -41.89 -6.37 -13.60
N SER A 174 -42.56 -6.38 -12.45
CA SER A 174 -43.26 -7.55 -11.94
C SER A 174 -44.20 -8.09 -13.04
N PRO A 175 -44.32 -9.41 -13.26
CA PRO A 175 -45.23 -9.99 -14.25
C PRO A 175 -46.69 -9.92 -13.76
N GLY A 176 -47.15 -8.70 -13.45
CA GLY A 176 -48.49 -8.38 -12.95
C GLY A 176 -49.05 -7.06 -13.49
N ASP A 177 -48.28 -6.27 -14.24
CA ASP A 177 -48.77 -5.05 -14.89
C ASP A 177 -49.53 -5.36 -16.19
N ILE A 178 -50.54 -6.22 -16.11
CA ILE A 178 -51.69 -6.17 -17.01
C ILE A 178 -52.75 -5.36 -16.26
N VAL A 179 -52.52 -4.06 -16.13
CA VAL A 179 -53.57 -3.14 -15.71
C VAL A 179 -54.55 -3.07 -16.88
N THR A 180 -55.64 -3.81 -16.71
CA THR A 180 -56.87 -3.69 -17.48
C THR A 180 -57.31 -2.24 -17.52
N THR A 181 -56.99 -1.51 -18.60
CA THR A 181 -57.68 -0.27 -18.94
C THR A 181 -59.07 -0.63 -19.46
N ASN A 182 -59.98 -0.91 -18.53
CA ASN A 182 -61.41 -0.92 -18.76
C ASN A 182 -62.00 0.39 -18.23
N THR A 183 -62.99 0.91 -18.98
CA THR A 183 -63.91 2.03 -18.66
C THR A 183 -63.28 3.42 -18.74
N THR A 184 -63.79 4.38 -19.52
CA THR A 184 -65.15 4.64 -20.05
C THR A 184 -65.08 5.33 -21.41
#